data_AF-A0A2P2FY32-F1
#
_entry.id   AF-A0A2P2FY32-F1
#
_cell.length_a   1.000
_cell.length_b   1.000
_cell.length_c   1.000
_cell.angle_alpha   90.00
_cell.angle_beta   90.00
_cell.angle_gamma   90.00
#
_symmetry.space_group_name_H-M   'P 1'
#
loop_
_entity.id
_entity.type
_entity.pdbx_description
1 polymer ?
#
loop_
_entity_poly.entity_id
_entity_poly.type
_entity_poly.pdbx_seq_one_letter_code
_entity_poly.pdbx_strand_id
1 'polypeptide(L)'
;MRISRAIILFAAVIATLSACSSGDEKTDNAAKPSSQAPAPSAAPSSSAAPSGGAAAKEPCALLPAEAVGKAVSIQGVTSAPGPVQDNAANGGKAKSCVYSAAGKQIGALAVTRFEGNKIKPAEMVAALKKAKQNAKDVAGVGDGAIYYTDENKTATLASAELVDNVPVLVNYTGPLKMTQDMMLPLVKTAVDAN
;
A
#
# COMPACT_ATOMS: atom_id res chain seq x y z
N MET A 1 -24.94 43.49 5.95
CA MET A 1 -25.06 42.19 6.65
C MET A 1 -23.68 41.79 7.15
N ARG A 2 -23.62 41.26 8.37
CA ARG A 2 -22.44 41.18 9.24
C ARG A 2 -21.45 40.09 8.79
N ILE A 3 -20.17 40.44 8.78
CA ILE A 3 -19.03 39.52 8.73
C ILE A 3 -18.96 38.80 10.09
N SER A 4 -19.04 37.47 10.12
CA SER A 4 -18.75 36.69 11.32
C SER A 4 -17.53 35.82 11.08
N ARG A 5 -16.46 36.15 11.83
CA ARG A 5 -15.22 35.39 11.95
C ARG A 5 -15.48 34.15 12.82
N ALA A 6 -14.91 33.01 12.45
CA ALA A 6 -14.65 31.92 13.40
C ALA A 6 -13.24 31.36 13.12
N ILE A 7 -12.32 31.76 14.00
CA ILE A 7 -10.98 31.23 14.16
C ILE A 7 -11.14 29.98 15.04
N ILE A 8 -10.70 28.81 14.58
CA ILE A 8 -10.53 27.65 15.46
C ILE A 8 -9.03 27.34 15.57
N LEU A 9 -8.58 27.40 16.81
CA LEU A 9 -7.22 27.35 17.30
C LEU A 9 -6.63 25.94 17.22
N PHE A 10 -5.33 25.91 16.94
CA PHE A 10 -4.43 24.75 17.10
C PHE A 10 -4.41 24.26 18.56
N ALA A 11 -4.42 22.94 18.75
CA ALA A 11 -3.95 22.30 19.97
C ALA A 11 -2.99 21.16 19.59
N ALA A 12 -1.71 21.42 19.77
CA ALA A 12 -0.64 20.41 19.74
C ALA A 12 -0.62 19.68 21.09
N VAL A 13 -0.64 18.35 21.07
CA VAL A 13 -0.36 17.53 22.26
C VAL A 13 1.02 16.91 22.08
N ILE A 14 1.97 17.45 22.84
CA ILE A 14 3.30 16.88 23.05
C ILE A 14 3.20 16.02 24.31
N ALA A 15 3.35 14.70 24.16
CA ALA A 15 3.49 13.80 25.30
C ALA A 15 4.98 13.63 25.62
N THR A 16 5.49 14.44 26.55
CA THR A 16 6.76 14.19 27.24
C THR A 16 6.53 13.20 28.38
N LEU A 17 7.07 11.99 28.28
CA LEU A 17 7.24 11.12 29.45
C LEU A 17 8.57 11.46 30.13
N SER A 18 8.46 12.24 31.20
CA SER A 18 9.52 12.46 32.18
C SER A 18 9.40 11.44 33.31
N ALA A 19 10.54 10.91 33.72
CA ALA A 19 10.73 9.98 34.82
C ALA A 19 10.28 10.52 36.19
N CYS A 20 9.73 9.63 37.02
CA CYS A 20 9.69 9.68 38.48
C CYS A 20 10.16 8.30 38.97
N SER A 21 11.33 8.12 39.60
CA SER A 21 11.79 8.59 40.92
C SER A 21 11.18 7.81 42.11
N SER A 22 11.90 6.73 42.47
CA SER A 22 12.37 6.26 43.80
C SER A 22 11.50 6.21 45.06
N GLY A 23 11.60 5.04 45.72
CA GLY A 23 11.60 4.80 47.18
C GLY A 23 10.36 4.05 47.69
N ASP A 24 10.38 3.11 48.64
CA ASP A 24 11.39 2.33 49.39
C ASP A 24 10.53 1.37 50.27
N GLU A 25 10.86 0.08 50.47
CA GLU A 25 10.49 -0.69 51.69
C GLU A 25 11.03 -2.17 51.69
N LYS A 26 12.18 -2.31 52.36
CA LYS A 26 12.71 -3.37 53.26
C LYS A 26 12.03 -4.77 53.41
N THR A 27 12.81 -5.84 53.20
CA THR A 27 13.07 -7.00 54.11
C THR A 27 14.01 -8.01 53.38
N ASP A 28 15.29 -8.10 53.73
CA ASP A 28 15.95 -9.01 54.70
C ASP A 28 16.53 -10.32 54.12
N ASN A 29 17.86 -10.43 54.28
CA ASN A 29 18.74 -11.61 54.35
C ASN A 29 19.25 -12.39 53.10
N ALA A 30 20.58 -12.21 52.90
CA ALA A 30 21.63 -13.25 52.88
C ALA A 30 22.15 -13.86 51.54
N ALA A 31 23.49 -13.72 51.40
CA ALA A 31 24.49 -14.58 50.73
C ALA A 31 24.81 -14.41 49.20
N LYS A 32 25.98 -13.79 48.95
CA LYS A 32 27.11 -14.00 47.98
C LYS A 32 26.91 -14.71 46.61
N PRO A 33 27.84 -14.51 45.63
CA PRO A 33 27.53 -14.14 44.25
C PRO A 33 27.76 -15.29 43.26
N SER A 34 27.12 -15.24 42.09
CA SER A 34 27.61 -16.00 40.93
C SER A 34 27.32 -15.26 39.63
N SER A 35 28.40 -15.02 38.90
CA SER A 35 28.43 -14.50 37.55
C SER A 35 27.64 -15.40 36.61
N GLN A 36 26.74 -14.82 35.81
CA GLN A 36 26.31 -15.41 34.55
C GLN A 36 25.89 -14.30 33.57
N ALA A 37 26.41 -14.42 32.35
CA ALA A 37 26.28 -13.49 31.23
C ALA A 37 24.83 -13.30 30.75
N PRO A 38 24.50 -12.17 30.10
CA PRO A 38 23.14 -11.91 29.61
C PRO A 38 22.77 -12.84 28.44
N ALA A 39 21.57 -13.42 28.51
CA ALA A 39 20.95 -14.17 27.42
C ALA A 39 20.56 -13.23 26.25
N PRO A 40 20.68 -13.69 24.99
CA PRO A 40 20.42 -12.87 23.81
C PRO A 40 18.93 -12.64 23.54
N SER A 41 18.65 -11.48 22.97
CA SER A 41 17.36 -10.94 22.54
C SER A 41 16.50 -11.94 21.78
N ALA A 42 15.24 -12.05 22.19
CA ALA A 42 14.19 -12.71 21.42
C ALA A 42 14.00 -12.01 20.07
N ALA A 43 14.23 -12.76 18.99
CA ALA A 43 13.83 -12.39 17.64
C ALA A 43 12.30 -12.29 17.54
N PRO A 44 11.73 -11.31 16.82
CA PRO A 44 10.30 -11.27 16.59
C PRO A 44 9.86 -12.41 15.67
N SER A 45 8.89 -13.19 16.15
CA SER A 45 8.26 -14.32 15.48
C SER A 45 7.76 -13.97 14.08
N SER A 46 8.20 -14.75 13.09
CA SER A 46 7.55 -14.87 11.79
C SER A 46 6.40 -15.88 11.83
N SER A 47 5.48 -15.68 10.90
CA SER A 47 4.58 -16.68 10.33
C SER A 47 3.23 -16.89 11.01
N ALA A 48 2.29 -15.98 10.73
CA ALA A 48 0.91 -16.39 10.47
C ALA A 48 0.73 -16.46 8.94
N ALA A 49 0.71 -17.67 8.39
CA ALA A 49 0.28 -17.91 7.02
C ALA A 49 -1.25 -17.94 6.97
N PRO A 50 -1.94 -17.25 6.04
CA PRO A 50 -3.33 -17.52 5.78
C PRO A 50 -3.44 -18.73 4.84
N SER A 51 -4.21 -19.69 5.33
CA SER A 51 -4.75 -20.86 4.66
C SER A 51 -5.61 -20.53 3.43
N GLY A 52 -5.40 -21.30 2.36
CA GLY A 52 -6.50 -21.88 1.58
C GLY A 52 -7.29 -20.97 0.63
N GLY A 53 -6.61 -20.47 -0.41
CA GLY A 53 -7.19 -19.96 -1.66
C GLY A 53 -6.04 -19.92 -2.66
N ALA A 54 -6.29 -20.06 -3.98
CA ALA A 54 -5.23 -19.88 -4.98
C ALA A 54 -4.53 -18.55 -4.69
N ALA A 55 -3.32 -18.63 -4.14
CA ALA A 55 -2.73 -17.50 -3.46
C ALA A 55 -2.37 -16.46 -4.51
N ALA A 56 -3.06 -15.33 -4.47
CA ALA A 56 -2.66 -14.15 -5.20
C ALA A 56 -1.17 -13.91 -4.96
N LYS A 57 -0.39 -13.76 -6.02
CA LYS A 57 1.01 -13.34 -5.87
C LYS A 57 1.03 -12.01 -5.11
N GLU A 58 1.94 -11.92 -4.15
CA GLU A 58 2.11 -10.69 -3.38
C GLU A 58 2.49 -9.53 -4.32
N PRO A 59 1.90 -8.32 -4.19
CA PRO A 59 2.10 -7.24 -5.16
C PRO A 59 3.56 -6.87 -5.43
N CYS A 60 4.45 -6.97 -4.44
CA CYS A 60 5.87 -6.69 -4.66
C CYS A 60 6.57 -7.72 -5.55
N ALA A 61 6.02 -8.93 -5.69
CA ALA A 61 6.52 -9.94 -6.62
C ALA A 61 6.04 -9.69 -8.05
N LEU A 62 4.96 -8.92 -8.24
CA LEU A 62 4.37 -8.66 -9.55
C LEU A 62 5.07 -7.54 -10.33
N LEU A 63 5.66 -6.58 -9.61
CA LEU A 63 6.33 -5.45 -10.23
C LEU A 63 7.65 -5.14 -9.49
N PRO A 64 8.80 -5.45 -10.12
CA PRO A 64 10.09 -5.22 -9.51
C PRO A 64 10.40 -3.71 -9.40
N ALA A 65 11.11 -3.33 -8.35
CA ALA A 65 11.50 -1.94 -8.07
C ALA A 65 12.35 -1.35 -9.21
N GLU A 66 13.15 -2.17 -9.88
CA GLU A 66 13.99 -1.80 -11.02
C GLU A 66 13.15 -1.36 -12.23
N ALA A 67 12.00 -1.99 -12.47
CA ALA A 67 11.10 -1.60 -13.54
C ALA A 67 10.48 -0.22 -13.26
N VAL A 68 10.11 0.04 -12.01
CA VAL A 68 9.63 1.36 -11.57
C VAL A 68 10.72 2.42 -11.76
N GLY A 69 11.95 2.14 -11.30
CA GLY A 69 13.08 3.05 -11.46
C GLY A 69 13.39 3.40 -12.91
N LYS A 70 13.32 2.43 -13.82
CA LYS A 70 13.45 2.66 -15.27
C LYS A 70 12.34 3.55 -15.82
N ALA A 71 11.08 3.31 -15.45
CA ALA A 71 9.95 4.07 -15.97
C ALA A 71 9.96 5.54 -15.54
N VAL A 72 10.54 5.86 -14.37
CA VAL A 72 10.60 7.23 -13.85
C VAL A 72 12.00 7.84 -13.90
N SER A 73 12.97 7.14 -14.51
CA SER A 73 14.38 7.56 -14.60
C SER A 73 15.02 7.88 -13.23
N ILE A 74 14.74 7.06 -12.22
CA ILE A 74 15.30 7.19 -10.86
C ILE A 74 16.05 5.91 -10.52
N GLN A 75 17.30 6.04 -10.05
CA GLN A 75 18.09 4.91 -9.54
C GLN A 75 17.82 4.66 -8.05
N GLY A 76 18.14 3.45 -7.58
CA GLY A 76 18.01 3.10 -6.16
C GLY A 76 16.57 3.05 -5.65
N VAL A 77 15.62 2.71 -6.54
CA VAL A 77 14.24 2.45 -6.12
C VAL A 77 14.21 1.16 -5.31
N THR A 78 13.57 1.21 -4.16
CA THR A 78 13.27 0.04 -3.32
C THR A 78 11.77 -0.20 -3.29
N SER A 79 11.38 -1.41 -2.90
CA SER A 79 9.98 -1.80 -2.75
C SER A 79 9.76 -2.48 -1.41
N ALA A 80 8.59 -2.28 -0.82
CA ALA A 80 8.18 -2.93 0.42
C ALA A 80 6.67 -3.19 0.41
N PRO A 81 6.18 -4.24 1.10
CA PRO A 81 4.75 -4.45 1.29
C PRO A 81 4.10 -3.20 1.89
N GLY A 82 2.98 -2.80 1.29
CA GLY A 82 2.16 -1.69 1.76
C GLY A 82 0.99 -2.15 2.64
N PRO A 83 0.04 -1.25 2.93
CA PRO A 83 -1.15 -1.59 3.69
C PRO A 83 -1.96 -2.73 3.06
N VAL A 84 -2.51 -3.57 3.92
CA VAL A 84 -3.52 -4.58 3.58
C VAL A 84 -4.89 -4.03 3.97
N GLN A 85 -5.87 -4.16 3.07
CA GLN A 85 -7.25 -3.76 3.31
C GLN A 85 -8.17 -4.93 2.99
N ASP A 86 -8.59 -5.66 4.02
CA ASP A 86 -9.49 -6.81 3.84
C ASP A 86 -10.96 -6.41 3.64
N ASN A 87 -11.29 -5.14 3.87
CA ASN A 87 -12.65 -4.58 3.75
C ASN A 87 -12.61 -3.24 2.99
N ALA A 88 -12.03 -3.22 1.78
CA ALA A 88 -12.01 -1.99 1.00
C ALA A 88 -13.45 -1.55 0.68
N ALA A 89 -13.69 -0.24 0.54
CA ALA A 89 -15.02 0.33 0.35
C ALA A 89 -15.74 -0.18 -0.92
N ASN A 90 -15.01 -0.77 -1.87
CA ASN A 90 -15.52 -1.40 -3.07
C ASN A 90 -15.89 -2.88 -2.88
N GLY A 91 -15.80 -3.42 -1.66
CA GLY A 91 -16.06 -4.82 -1.34
C GLY A 91 -14.93 -5.78 -1.70
N GLY A 92 -13.77 -5.27 -2.12
CA GLY A 92 -12.59 -6.08 -2.43
C GLY A 92 -11.59 -6.19 -1.28
N LYS A 93 -10.68 -7.16 -1.39
CA LYS A 93 -9.50 -7.32 -0.53
C LYS A 93 -8.28 -6.80 -1.28
N ALA A 94 -7.67 -5.72 -0.79
CA ALA A 94 -6.53 -5.08 -1.42
C ALA A 94 -5.22 -5.36 -0.68
N LYS A 95 -4.19 -5.72 -1.43
CA LYS A 95 -2.79 -5.70 -0.98
C LYS A 95 -2.03 -4.72 -1.84
N SER A 96 -0.95 -4.15 -1.31
CA SER A 96 -0.14 -3.18 -2.05
C SER A 96 1.36 -3.40 -1.90
N CYS A 97 2.12 -2.85 -2.85
CA CYS A 97 3.55 -2.68 -2.78
C CYS A 97 3.88 -1.20 -2.93
N VAL A 98 4.65 -0.64 -2.00
CA VAL A 98 5.07 0.76 -2.00
C VAL A 98 6.48 0.86 -2.57
N TYR A 99 6.67 1.77 -3.52
CA TYR A 99 7.97 2.04 -4.13
C TYR A 99 8.52 3.36 -3.61
N SER A 100 9.79 3.35 -3.20
CA SER A 100 10.45 4.52 -2.62
C SER A 100 11.82 4.76 -3.24
N ALA A 101 12.21 6.03 -3.31
CA ALA A 101 13.56 6.45 -3.67
C ALA A 101 14.01 7.58 -2.74
N ALA A 102 15.24 7.52 -2.24
CA ALA A 102 15.77 8.48 -1.27
C ALA A 102 14.83 8.71 -0.06
N GLY A 103 14.21 7.64 0.45
CA GLY A 103 13.29 7.69 1.59
C GLY A 103 11.92 8.31 1.30
N LYS A 104 11.60 8.62 0.04
CA LYS A 104 10.29 9.17 -0.37
C LYS A 104 9.53 8.18 -1.24
N GLN A 105 8.23 8.04 -0.98
CA GLN A 105 7.35 7.26 -1.84
C GLN A 105 7.24 7.91 -3.22
N ILE A 106 7.46 7.10 -4.27
CA ILE A 106 7.37 7.51 -5.68
C ILE A 106 6.26 6.79 -6.43
N GLY A 107 5.62 5.81 -5.79
CA GLY A 107 4.41 5.17 -6.30
C GLY A 107 4.00 3.97 -5.45
N ALA A 108 2.91 3.34 -5.85
CA ALA A 108 2.44 2.10 -5.26
C ALA A 108 1.69 1.27 -6.31
N LEU A 109 1.91 -0.03 -6.29
CA LEU A 109 1.06 -1.01 -6.96
C LEU A 109 0.03 -1.51 -5.95
N ALA A 110 -1.24 -1.51 -6.30
CA ALA A 110 -2.28 -2.16 -5.52
C ALA A 110 -2.96 -3.24 -6.36
N VAL A 111 -3.26 -4.37 -5.72
CA VAL A 111 -3.99 -5.49 -6.29
C VAL A 111 -5.18 -5.75 -5.40
N THR A 112 -6.38 -5.56 -5.95
CA THR A 112 -7.64 -5.77 -5.24
C THR A 112 -8.36 -6.97 -5.82
N ARG A 113 -8.64 -7.97 -4.99
CA ARG A 113 -9.41 -9.16 -5.38
C ARG A 113 -10.84 -9.07 -4.89
N PHE A 114 -11.79 -9.45 -5.73
CA PHE A 114 -13.21 -9.43 -5.42
C PHE A 114 -13.74 -10.86 -5.28
N GLU A 115 -13.35 -11.52 -4.18
CA GLU A 115 -13.78 -12.89 -3.89
C GLU A 115 -15.31 -13.00 -3.79
N GLY A 116 -15.88 -14.07 -4.37
CA GLY A 116 -17.32 -14.29 -4.41
C GLY A 116 -18.09 -13.37 -5.37
N ASN A 117 -17.43 -12.38 -5.98
CA ASN A 117 -18.01 -11.51 -7.00
C ASN A 117 -17.87 -12.14 -8.39
N LYS A 118 -18.82 -11.84 -9.29
CA LYS A 118 -18.84 -12.32 -10.68
C LYS A 118 -18.86 -11.18 -11.70
N ILE A 119 -18.59 -9.95 -11.25
CA ILE A 119 -18.46 -8.80 -12.14
C ILE A 119 -17.36 -9.06 -13.17
N LYS A 120 -17.65 -8.77 -14.44
CA LYS A 120 -16.66 -8.95 -15.50
C LYS A 120 -15.62 -7.82 -15.45
N PRO A 121 -14.36 -8.07 -15.83
CA PRO A 121 -13.32 -7.03 -15.89
C PRO A 121 -13.75 -5.75 -16.63
N ALA A 122 -14.36 -5.90 -17.81
CA ALA A 122 -14.87 -4.76 -18.58
C ALA A 122 -15.93 -3.93 -17.82
N GLU A 123 -16.79 -4.58 -17.03
CA GLU A 123 -17.79 -3.92 -16.19
C GLU A 123 -17.14 -3.18 -15.01
N MET A 124 -16.06 -3.74 -14.43
CA MET A 124 -15.27 -3.06 -13.40
C MET A 124 -14.61 -1.79 -13.95
N VAL A 125 -14.00 -1.87 -15.13
CA VAL A 125 -13.37 -0.72 -15.80
C VAL A 125 -14.42 0.35 -16.12
N ALA A 126 -15.59 -0.05 -16.63
CA ALA A 126 -16.69 0.87 -16.89
C ALA A 126 -17.20 1.55 -15.60
N ALA A 127 -17.32 0.79 -14.50
CA ALA A 127 -17.73 1.33 -13.21
C ALA A 127 -16.71 2.34 -12.66
N LEU A 128 -15.42 2.04 -12.77
CA LEU A 128 -14.34 2.97 -12.38
C LEU A 128 -14.35 4.24 -13.22
N LYS A 129 -14.53 4.11 -14.54
CA LYS A 129 -14.65 5.25 -15.44
C LYS A 129 -15.83 6.15 -15.08
N LYS A 130 -16.97 5.56 -14.69
CA LYS A 130 -18.13 6.32 -14.19
C LYS A 130 -17.83 7.04 -12.88
N ALA A 131 -17.05 6.43 -11.99
CA ALA A 131 -16.65 7.03 -10.71
C ALA A 131 -15.56 8.11 -10.85
N LYS A 132 -14.76 8.07 -11.93
CA LYS A 132 -13.64 8.97 -12.19
C LYS A 132 -13.89 9.78 -13.45
N GLN A 133 -14.52 10.95 -13.31
CA GLN A 133 -15.05 11.73 -14.45
C GLN A 133 -13.99 12.16 -15.49
N ASN A 134 -12.71 12.22 -15.13
CA ASN A 134 -11.60 12.53 -16.01
C ASN A 134 -10.84 11.29 -16.52
N ALA A 135 -11.35 10.09 -16.27
CA ALA A 135 -10.73 8.85 -16.73
C ALA A 135 -10.78 8.71 -18.24
N LYS A 136 -9.65 8.27 -18.80
CA LYS A 136 -9.45 8.00 -20.22
C LYS A 136 -9.15 6.53 -20.41
N ASP A 137 -9.72 5.93 -21.45
CA ASP A 137 -9.41 4.54 -21.79
C ASP A 137 -7.96 4.43 -22.25
N VAL A 138 -7.34 3.32 -21.88
CA VAL A 138 -5.96 2.98 -22.26
C VAL A 138 -5.98 1.58 -22.87
N ALA A 139 -5.50 1.49 -24.11
CA ALA A 139 -5.37 0.22 -24.80
C ALA A 139 -4.09 -0.52 -24.40
N GLY A 140 -4.06 -1.84 -24.62
CA GLY A 140 -2.84 -2.65 -24.51
C GLY A 140 -2.59 -3.30 -23.14
N VAL A 141 -3.55 -3.26 -22.22
CA VAL A 141 -3.47 -3.95 -20.91
C VAL A 141 -4.77 -4.65 -20.58
N GLY A 142 -4.68 -5.96 -20.31
CA GLY A 142 -5.82 -6.79 -19.89
C GLY A 142 -7.05 -6.65 -20.79
N ASP A 143 -8.23 -6.79 -20.17
CA ASP A 143 -9.53 -6.58 -20.81
C ASP A 143 -9.93 -5.09 -20.88
N GLY A 144 -8.96 -4.20 -20.65
CA GLY A 144 -9.15 -2.76 -20.61
C GLY A 144 -8.44 -2.12 -19.43
N ALA A 145 -8.02 -0.88 -19.64
CA ALA A 145 -7.44 -0.05 -18.60
C ALA A 145 -7.94 1.38 -18.71
N ILE A 146 -7.84 2.12 -17.60
CA ILE A 146 -8.12 3.55 -17.55
C ILE A 146 -6.99 4.29 -16.87
N TYR A 147 -6.72 5.49 -17.36
CA TYR A 147 -5.83 6.47 -16.74
C TYR A 147 -6.65 7.65 -16.23
N TYR A 148 -6.40 8.08 -15.00
CA TYR A 148 -7.04 9.26 -14.41
C TYR A 148 -6.11 9.93 -13.41
N THR A 149 -6.41 11.19 -13.10
CA THR A 149 -5.71 11.96 -12.07
C THR A 149 -6.68 12.36 -10.96
N ASP A 150 -6.33 12.17 -9.71
CA ASP A 150 -7.20 12.54 -8.59
C ASP A 150 -6.85 13.92 -8.02
N GLU A 151 -7.80 14.51 -7.30
CA GLU A 151 -7.64 15.81 -6.61
C GLU A 151 -6.47 15.82 -5.61
N ASN A 152 -6.09 14.64 -5.12
CA ASN A 152 -4.92 14.41 -4.27
C ASN A 152 -3.57 14.51 -5.00
N LYS A 153 -3.55 15.04 -6.23
CA LYS A 153 -2.34 15.24 -7.07
C LYS A 153 -1.60 13.94 -7.35
N THR A 154 -2.35 12.87 -7.59
CA THR A 154 -1.83 11.57 -8.02
C THR A 154 -2.34 11.23 -9.42
N ALA A 155 -1.52 10.52 -10.17
CA ALA A 155 -1.91 9.84 -11.40
C ALA A 155 -2.12 8.36 -11.09
N THR A 156 -3.17 7.76 -11.63
CA THR A 156 -3.47 6.32 -11.49
C THR A 156 -3.74 5.72 -12.85
N LEU A 157 -3.14 4.56 -13.12
CA LEU A 157 -3.54 3.68 -14.21
C LEU A 157 -4.05 2.39 -13.59
N ALA A 158 -5.27 2.00 -13.95
CA ALA A 158 -5.94 0.83 -13.41
C ALA A 158 -6.40 -0.08 -14.56
N SER A 159 -6.22 -1.39 -14.40
CA SER A 159 -6.71 -2.43 -15.30
C SER A 159 -7.40 -3.52 -14.50
N ALA A 160 -8.39 -4.17 -15.10
CA ALA A 160 -9.07 -5.31 -14.50
C ALA A 160 -8.83 -6.57 -15.34
N GLU A 161 -8.80 -7.71 -14.66
CA GLU A 161 -8.62 -9.03 -15.27
C GLU A 161 -9.31 -10.13 -14.43
N LEU A 162 -9.36 -11.35 -14.95
CA LEU A 162 -9.74 -12.53 -14.20
C LEU A 162 -8.50 -13.37 -13.90
N VAL A 163 -8.22 -13.62 -12.62
CA VAL A 163 -7.19 -14.56 -12.19
C VAL A 163 -7.88 -15.71 -11.47
N ASP A 164 -7.75 -16.93 -11.99
CA ASP A 164 -8.44 -18.12 -11.47
C ASP A 164 -9.96 -17.93 -11.29
N ASN A 165 -10.61 -17.26 -12.25
CA ASN A 165 -12.03 -16.85 -12.22
C ASN A 165 -12.41 -15.85 -11.10
N VAL A 166 -11.43 -15.26 -10.41
CA VAL A 166 -11.64 -14.17 -9.46
C VAL A 166 -11.40 -12.83 -10.18
N PRO A 167 -12.34 -11.89 -10.14
CA PRO A 167 -12.10 -10.53 -10.64
C PRO A 167 -11.02 -9.84 -9.82
N VAL A 168 -10.00 -9.32 -10.52
CA VAL A 168 -8.87 -8.61 -9.93
C VAL A 168 -8.76 -7.23 -10.57
N LEU A 169 -8.57 -6.21 -9.73
CA LEU A 169 -8.18 -4.88 -10.16
C LEU A 169 -6.70 -4.66 -9.82
N VAL A 170 -5.91 -4.35 -10.82
CA VAL A 170 -4.49 -3.98 -10.69
C VAL A 170 -4.36 -2.51 -11.01
N ASN A 171 -3.88 -1.71 -10.06
CA ASN A 171 -3.67 -0.28 -10.29
C ASN A 171 -2.30 0.16 -9.78
N TYR A 172 -1.61 0.94 -10.60
CA TYR A 172 -0.43 1.66 -10.17
C TYR A 172 -0.79 3.12 -9.96
N THR A 173 -0.39 3.69 -8.83
CA THR A 173 -0.60 5.09 -8.48
C THR A 173 0.75 5.75 -8.22
N GLY A 174 0.94 6.94 -8.78
CA GLY A 174 2.16 7.73 -8.62
C GLY A 174 1.89 9.24 -8.57
N PRO A 175 2.95 10.06 -8.50
CA PRO A 175 2.84 11.51 -8.56
C PRO A 175 2.15 11.99 -9.85
N LEU A 176 1.46 13.13 -9.80
CA LEU A 176 0.75 13.72 -10.95
C LEU A 176 1.60 13.87 -12.23
N LYS A 177 2.94 13.99 -12.09
CA LYS A 177 3.88 14.09 -13.22
C LYS A 177 4.07 12.77 -13.98
N MET A 178 3.63 11.64 -13.44
CA MET A 178 3.67 10.36 -14.15
C MET A 178 2.61 10.37 -15.24
N THR A 179 3.04 10.22 -16.48
CA THR A 179 2.14 10.15 -17.63
C THR A 179 1.59 8.74 -17.79
N GLN A 180 0.51 8.61 -18.58
CA GLN A 180 -0.01 7.32 -19.00
C GLN A 180 1.10 6.42 -19.58
N ASP A 181 1.96 6.95 -20.45
CA ASP A 181 3.03 6.18 -21.10
C ASP A 181 4.09 5.67 -20.11
N MET A 182 4.35 6.41 -19.03
CA MET A 182 5.24 5.95 -17.96
C MET A 182 4.60 4.83 -17.14
N MET A 183 3.29 4.88 -16.93
CA MET A 183 2.56 3.94 -16.06
C MET A 183 2.13 2.66 -16.78
N LEU A 184 1.85 2.76 -18.08
CA LEU A 184 1.40 1.66 -18.93
C LEU A 184 2.29 0.40 -18.81
N PRO A 185 3.63 0.48 -19.01
CA PRO A 185 4.48 -0.71 -18.90
C PRO A 185 4.52 -1.30 -17.48
N LEU A 186 4.31 -0.48 -16.44
CA LEU A 186 4.31 -0.95 -15.05
C LEU A 186 3.07 -1.78 -14.76
N VAL A 187 1.89 -1.27 -15.11
CA VAL A 187 0.62 -2.01 -14.91
C VAL A 187 0.58 -3.23 -15.82
N LYS A 188 1.04 -3.11 -17.07
CA LYS A 188 1.14 -4.27 -17.97
C LYS A 188 2.00 -5.40 -17.37
N THR A 189 3.18 -5.06 -16.84
CA THR A 189 4.07 -6.04 -16.19
C THR A 189 3.36 -6.72 -15.02
N ALA A 190 2.66 -5.96 -14.19
CA ALA A 190 1.97 -6.50 -13.03
C ALA A 190 0.79 -7.43 -13.41
N VAL A 191 0.01 -7.06 -14.43
CA VAL A 191 -1.10 -7.85 -14.97
C VAL A 191 -0.57 -9.14 -15.60
N ASP A 192 0.43 -9.05 -16.49
CA ASP A 192 1.01 -10.22 -17.16
C ASP A 192 1.66 -11.21 -16.17
N ALA A 193 2.07 -10.73 -14.99
CA ALA A 193 2.71 -11.52 -13.95
C ALA A 193 1.74 -12.08 -12.91
N ASN A 194 0.44 -11.74 -12.95
CA ASN A 194 -0.53 -12.09 -11.90
C ASN A 194 -0.91 -13.58 -11.87
#